data_AF-A0A920FJW8-F1
#
_entry.id   AF-A0A920FJW8-F1
#
_cell.length_a   1.000
_cell.length_b   1.000
_cell.length_c   1.000
_cell.angle_alpha   90.00
_cell.angle_beta   90.00
_cell.angle_gamma   90.00
#
_symmetry.space_group_name_H-M   'P 1'
#
loop_
_entity.id
_entity.type
_entity.pdbx_description
1 polymer ?
#
loop_
_entity_poly.entity_id
_entity_poly.type
_entity_poly.pdbx_seq_one_letter_code
_entity_poly.pdbx_strand_id
1 'polypeptide(L)' 'MRSSGADDKVKIAPAIQFTLEEALEYIQADEYVEVTPTNIRIRKILLKEHERKRAK' A
#
# COMPACT_ATOMS: atom_id res chain seq x y z
N MET A 1 24.62 -10.87 -2.67
CA MET A 1 24.82 -11.19 -4.11
C MET A 1 24.97 -9.88 -4.87
N ARG A 2 26.17 -9.55 -5.35
CA ARG A 2 26.40 -8.54 -6.39
C ARG A 2 27.36 -9.18 -7.39
N SER A 3 26.79 -9.88 -8.36
CA SER A 3 27.51 -10.43 -9.51
C SER A 3 27.71 -9.32 -10.55
N SER A 4 28.86 -9.33 -11.21
CA SER A 4 29.22 -8.45 -12.33
C SER A 4 28.13 -8.48 -13.39
N GLY A 5 27.40 -7.36 -13.54
CA GLY A 5 26.19 -7.23 -14.37
C GLY A 5 25.05 -6.44 -13.71
N ALA A 6 25.20 -6.02 -12.46
CA ALA A 6 24.15 -5.34 -11.68
C ALA A 6 23.97 -3.83 -11.99
N ASP A 7 24.20 -3.39 -13.22
CA ASP A 7 24.01 -1.99 -13.66
C ASP A 7 22.76 -1.81 -14.54
N ASP A 8 21.78 -2.71 -14.42
CA ASP A 8 20.44 -2.44 -14.89
C ASP A 8 19.85 -1.32 -14.03
N LYS A 9 19.81 -0.10 -14.59
CA LYS A 9 19.08 1.03 -14.02
C LYS A 9 17.63 0.59 -13.79
N VAL A 10 17.27 0.34 -12.54
CA VAL A 10 15.91 -0.06 -12.16
C VAL A 10 14.94 1.04 -12.60
N LYS A 11 14.08 0.72 -13.58
CA LYS A 11 12.99 1.60 -14.00
C LYS A 11 11.80 1.33 -13.10
N ILE A 12 11.40 2.33 -12.32
CA ILE A 12 10.21 2.28 -11.48
C ILE A 12 9.05 2.88 -12.29
N ALA A 13 7.98 2.11 -12.47
CA ALA A 13 6.75 2.62 -13.08
C ALA A 13 6.13 3.73 -12.21
N PRO A 14 5.43 4.71 -12.79
CA PRO A 14 4.78 5.76 -12.00
C PRO A 14 3.79 5.14 -11.01
N ALA A 15 3.70 5.74 -9.82
CA ALA A 15 2.75 5.31 -8.80
C ALA A 15 1.31 5.64 -9.22
N ILE A 16 0.38 4.75 -8.87
CA ILE A 16 -1.05 5.01 -8.99
C ILE A 16 -1.42 6.02 -7.89
N GLN A 17 -2.02 7.13 -8.29
CA GLN A 17 -2.53 8.14 -7.37
C GLN A 17 -4.04 8.02 -7.30
N PHE A 18 -4.54 7.64 -6.13
CA PHE A 18 -5.97 7.54 -5.89
C PHE A 18 -6.53 8.89 -5.44
N THR A 19 -7.72 9.24 -5.93
CA THR A 19 -8.57 10.24 -5.28
C THR A 19 -9.17 9.68 -3.99
N LEU A 20 -9.86 10.53 -3.22
CA LEU A 20 -10.54 10.07 -2.01
C LEU A 20 -11.67 9.09 -2.35
N GLU A 21 -12.44 9.41 -3.39
CA GLU A 21 -13.56 8.61 -3.88
C GLU A 21 -13.08 7.24 -4.37
N GLU A 22 -12.03 7.21 -5.19
CA GLU A 22 -11.44 5.97 -5.67
C GLU A 22 -10.88 5.12 -4.52
N ALA A 23 -10.25 5.75 -3.52
CA ALA A 23 -9.74 5.04 -2.35
C ALA A 23 -10.89 4.42 -1.53
N LEU A 24 -12.01 5.13 -1.36
CA LEU A 24 -13.18 4.63 -0.64
C LEU A 24 -13.89 3.49 -1.38
N GLU A 25 -13.91 3.52 -2.71
CA GLU A 25 -14.44 2.43 -3.52
C GLU A 25 -13.51 1.20 -3.51
N TYR A 26 -12.20 1.43 -3.40
CA TYR A 26 -11.19 0.36 -3.45
C TYR A 26 -11.07 -0.47 -2.16
N ILE A 27 -11.27 0.14 -0.98
CA ILE A 27 -10.99 -0.54 0.31
C ILE A 27 -11.89 -1.75 0.58
N GLN A 28 -11.31 -2.72 1.30
CA GLN A 28 -12.03 -3.90 1.80
C GLN A 28 -12.55 -3.72 3.23
N ALA A 29 -13.40 -4.65 3.69
CA ALA A 29 -13.98 -4.63 5.04
C ALA A 29 -12.94 -4.73 6.17
N ASP A 30 -11.73 -5.23 5.90
CA ASP A 30 -10.63 -5.32 6.86
C ASP A 30 -9.59 -4.18 6.69
N GLU A 31 -9.97 -3.10 5.98
CA GLU A 31 -9.13 -1.96 5.65
C GLU A 31 -9.77 -0.62 6.04
N TYR A 32 -8.92 0.40 6.19
CA TYR A 32 -9.29 1.79 6.39
C TYR A 32 -8.57 2.69 5.41
N VAL A 33 -9.25 3.78 5.01
CA VAL A 33 -8.63 4.95 4.39
C VAL A 33 -8.24 5.93 5.49
N GLU A 34 -6.94 6.18 5.61
CA GLU A 34 -6.38 7.19 6.50
C GLU A 34 -6.29 8.52 5.74
N VAL A 35 -7.00 9.52 6.23
CA VAL A 35 -7.08 10.85 5.60
C VAL A 35 -6.41 11.89 6.48
N THR A 36 -5.53 12.68 5.87
CA THR A 36 -4.94 13.89 6.43
C THR A 36 -5.14 15.04 5.44
N PRO A 37 -4.99 16.31 5.83
CA PRO A 37 -5.22 17.42 4.91
C PRO A 37 -4.38 17.38 3.62
N THR A 38 -3.23 16.72 3.65
CA THR A 38 -2.28 16.66 2.53
C THR A 38 -2.16 15.27 1.89
N ASN A 39 -2.62 14.22 2.55
CA ASN A 39 -2.36 12.84 2.14
C ASN A 39 -3.52 11.91 2.43
N ILE A 40 -3.70 10.94 1.53
CA ILE A 40 -4.63 9.83 1.64
C ILE A 40 -3.80 8.54 1.57
N ARG A 41 -4.05 7.60 2.48
CA ARG A 41 -3.37 6.30 2.53
C ARG A 41 -4.36 5.18 2.80
N ILE A 42 -4.11 4.01 2.21
CA ILE A 42 -4.89 2.80 2.49
C ILE A 42 -4.08 1.90 3.41
N ARG A 43 -4.73 1.33 4.43
CA ARG A 43 -4.10 0.46 5.43
C ARG A 43 -5.06 -0.61 5.92
N LYS A 44 -4.52 -1.73 6.40
CA LYS A 44 -5.31 -2.73 7.13
C LYS A 44 -5.74 -2.20 8.50
N ILE A 45 -6.89 -2.65 8.98
CA ILE A 45 -7.36 -2.40 10.35
C ILE A 45 -6.33 -2.97 11.34
N LEU A 46 -5.98 -4.24 11.15
CA LEU A 46 -4.93 -4.92 11.89
C LEU A 46 -3.61 -4.83 11.12
N LEU A 47 -2.68 -4.02 11.63
CA LEU A 47 -1.45 -3.70 10.92
C LEU A 47 -0.51 -4.90 10.86
N LYS A 48 -0.35 -5.59 11.99
CA LYS A 48 0.57 -6.71 12.07
C LYS A 48 -0.05 -7.92 11.41
N GLU A 49 0.74 -8.60 10.59
CA GLU A 49 0.28 -9.79 9.87
C GLU A 49 -0.20 -10.90 10.82
N HIS A 50 0.48 -11.11 11.95
CA HIS A 50 0.09 -12.13 12.92
C HIS A 50 -1.21 -11.82 13.65
N GLU A 51 -1.55 -10.55 13.84
CA GLU A 51 -2.84 -10.15 14.42
C GLU A 51 -3.97 -10.47 13.43
N ARG A 52 -3.75 -10.19 12.12
CA ARG A 52 -4.67 -10.59 11.05
C ARG A 52 -4.91 -12.10 10.98
N LYS A 53 -3.85 -12.89 11.06
CA LYS A 53 -3.96 -14.37 11.03
C LYS A 53 -4.73 -14.94 12.23
N ARG A 54 -4.71 -14.27 13.38
CA ARG A 54 -5.45 -14.70 14.59
C ARG A 54 -6.91 -14.27 14.60
N ALA A 55 -7.24 -13.17 13.93
CA ALA A 55 -8.60 -12.62 13.86
C ALA A 55 -9.44 -13.23 12.72
N LYS A 56 -8.82 -14.07 11.88
CA LYS A 56 -9.44 -14.79 10.78
C LYS A 56 -9.84 -16.19 11.23
#